data_AF-A0A1S2IRQ1-F1
#
_entry.id   AF-A0A1S2IRQ1-F1
#
_cell.length_a   1.000
_cell.length_b   1.000
_cell.length_c   1.000
_cell.angle_alpha   90.00
_cell.angle_beta   90.00
_cell.angle_gamma   90.00
#
_symmetry.space_group_name_H-M   'P 1'
#
loop_
_entity.id
_entity.type
_entity.pdbx_description
1 polymer ?
#
loop_
_entity_poly.entity_id
_entity_poly.type
_entity_poly.pdbx_seq_one_letter_code
_entity_poly.pdbx_strand_id
1 'polypeptide(L)'
;MPASDPTTSHTIAVPLGLPVFVHALRYTAMYGPKPFAEALLVYRDNGTYTILSPGEDHHGCYVSATEVTVDAPPRHVAFMSWPSSDWGSNVAAHTLTFAADAGAFTQELRLPSDAVPRAQHGYAEPVPEAEQIDVTAGWTELRRAHDDVFAALAARVAATAPAG
;
A
#
# COMPACT_ATOMS: atom_id res chain seq x y z
N MET A 1 15.81 -46.38 0.57
CA MET A 1 15.29 -45.01 0.73
C MET A 1 16.41 -44.07 0.33
N PRO A 2 16.40 -43.43 -0.85
CA PRO A 2 17.39 -42.41 -1.15
C PRO A 2 17.15 -41.20 -0.25
N ALA A 3 18.21 -40.71 0.39
CA ALA A 3 18.19 -39.50 1.19
C ALA A 3 17.91 -38.30 0.30
N SER A 4 17.00 -37.43 0.73
CA SER A 4 16.68 -36.18 0.06
C SER A 4 17.93 -35.30 -0.05
N ASP A 5 18.24 -34.87 -1.27
CA ASP A 5 19.30 -33.89 -1.54
C ASP A 5 19.00 -32.59 -0.78
N PRO A 6 19.98 -31.96 -0.08
CA PRO A 6 19.75 -30.65 0.52
C PRO A 6 19.47 -29.65 -0.62
N THR A 7 18.25 -29.12 -0.65
CA THR A 7 17.88 -27.99 -1.52
C THR A 7 18.91 -26.88 -1.32
N THR A 8 19.70 -26.62 -2.35
CA THR A 8 20.67 -25.52 -2.33
C THR A 8 19.87 -24.23 -2.36
N SER A 9 19.84 -23.50 -1.24
CA SER A 9 19.20 -22.19 -1.17
C SER A 9 19.97 -21.21 -2.04
N HIS A 10 19.33 -20.70 -3.09
CA HIS A 10 19.87 -19.63 -3.92
C HIS A 10 19.28 -18.29 -3.46
N THR A 11 20.15 -17.31 -3.22
CA THR A 11 19.74 -15.95 -2.82
C THR A 11 19.60 -15.07 -4.06
N ILE A 12 18.49 -14.35 -4.15
CA ILE A 12 18.26 -13.30 -5.15
C ILE A 12 18.11 -11.97 -4.39
N ALA A 13 18.88 -10.96 -4.79
CA ALA A 13 18.72 -9.60 -4.27
C ALA A 13 17.76 -8.82 -5.18
N VAL A 14 16.71 -8.23 -4.59
CA VAL A 14 15.76 -7.37 -5.28
C VAL A 14 15.89 -5.95 -4.70
N PRO A 15 16.52 -5.01 -5.41
CA PRO A 15 16.62 -3.63 -4.93
C PRO A 15 15.25 -2.94 -4.97
N LEU A 16 15.01 -2.00 -4.06
CA LEU A 16 13.90 -1.07 -4.19
C LEU A 16 14.26 -0.02 -5.25
N GLY A 17 13.34 0.25 -6.17
CA GLY A 17 13.49 1.26 -7.21
C GLY A 17 13.33 2.70 -6.70
N LEU A 18 13.34 3.65 -7.62
CA LEU A 18 13.07 5.07 -7.31
C LEU A 18 11.56 5.30 -7.22
N PRO A 19 11.08 6.12 -6.27
CA PRO A 19 9.68 6.53 -6.21
C PRO A 19 9.23 7.20 -7.52
N VAL A 20 8.07 6.79 -8.05
CA VAL A 20 7.47 7.38 -9.25
C VAL A 20 6.07 7.92 -9.01
N PHE A 21 5.40 7.44 -7.96
CA PHE A 21 4.07 7.87 -7.60
C PHE A 21 3.79 7.50 -6.14
N VAL A 22 3.01 8.32 -5.43
CA VAL A 22 2.65 8.09 -4.03
C VAL A 22 1.18 8.40 -3.80
N HIS A 23 0.47 7.49 -3.15
CA HIS A 23 -0.86 7.76 -2.59
C HIS A 23 -0.78 7.93 -1.08
N ALA A 24 -1.36 9.00 -0.55
CA ALA A 24 -1.82 9.04 0.82
C ALA A 24 -3.20 8.37 0.90
N LEU A 25 -3.37 7.45 1.84
CA LEU A 25 -4.60 6.69 2.05
C LEU A 25 -5.21 7.04 3.39
N ARG A 26 -6.54 7.14 3.43
CA ARG A 26 -7.33 7.17 4.67
C ARG A 26 -8.46 6.15 4.61
N TYR A 27 -8.36 5.10 5.41
CA TYR A 27 -9.36 4.03 5.50
C TYR A 27 -10.57 4.47 6.34
N THR A 28 -11.77 4.12 5.87
CA THR A 28 -13.03 4.27 6.62
C THR A 28 -13.63 2.92 7.03
N ALA A 29 -13.24 1.84 6.34
CA ALA A 29 -13.45 0.47 6.79
C ALA A 29 -12.13 -0.30 6.73
N MET A 30 -11.74 -0.88 7.86
CA MET A 30 -10.42 -1.49 8.08
C MET A 30 -10.52 -2.98 8.38
N TYR A 31 -9.41 -3.68 8.13
CA TYR A 31 -9.19 -5.01 8.67
C TYR A 31 -8.84 -4.90 10.16
N GLY A 32 -9.72 -5.38 11.04
CA GLY A 32 -9.63 -5.18 12.50
C GLY A 32 -8.25 -5.46 13.14
N PRO A 33 -7.51 -6.51 12.74
CA PRO A 33 -6.18 -6.79 13.27
C PRO A 33 -5.08 -5.78 12.90
N LYS A 34 -5.28 -4.94 11.87
CA LYS A 34 -4.36 -3.86 11.49
C LYS A 34 -5.12 -2.53 11.36
N PRO A 35 -5.48 -1.89 12.48
CA PRO A 35 -6.36 -0.72 12.49
C PRO A 35 -5.60 0.58 12.19
N PHE A 36 -4.86 0.61 11.08
CA PHE A 36 -4.14 1.79 10.64
C PHE A 36 -5.03 2.63 9.72
N ALA A 37 -5.59 3.69 10.28
CA ALA A 37 -6.51 4.56 9.54
C ALA A 37 -5.83 5.31 8.38
N GLU A 38 -4.52 5.49 8.44
CA GLU A 38 -3.75 6.25 7.47
C GLU A 38 -2.54 5.44 7.00
N ALA A 39 -2.18 5.61 5.72
CA ALA A 39 -0.98 5.00 5.16
C ALA A 39 -0.43 5.83 3.99
N LEU A 40 0.84 5.65 3.67
CA LEU A 40 1.48 6.12 2.44
C LEU A 40 1.82 4.90 1.58
N LEU A 41 1.36 4.88 0.33
CA LEU A 41 1.61 3.83 -0.63
C LEU A 41 2.52 4.37 -1.75
N VAL A 42 3.77 3.94 -1.74
CA VAL A 42 4.85 4.39 -2.63
C VAL A 42 5.08 3.37 -3.73
N TYR A 43 4.87 3.78 -4.97
CA TYR A 43 5.13 3.02 -6.19
C TYR A 43 6.52 3.36 -6.73
N ARG A 44 7.23 2.36 -7.26
CA ARG A 44 8.58 2.54 -7.80
C ARG A 44 8.72 2.09 -9.25
N ASP A 45 9.71 2.66 -9.93
CA ASP A 45 10.02 2.45 -11.35
C ASP A 45 10.34 0.99 -11.73
N ASN A 46 10.82 0.18 -10.79
CA ASN A 46 11.16 -1.21 -11.00
C ASN A 46 10.05 -2.20 -10.58
N GLY A 47 8.82 -1.72 -10.34
CA GLY A 47 7.69 -2.54 -9.95
C GLY A 47 7.67 -2.93 -8.46
N THR A 48 8.56 -2.40 -7.64
CA THR A 48 8.50 -2.55 -6.17
C THR A 48 7.59 -1.50 -5.55
N TYR A 49 7.04 -1.79 -4.36
CA TYR A 49 6.29 -0.80 -3.59
C TYR A 49 6.70 -0.80 -2.11
N THR A 50 6.39 0.29 -1.42
CA THR A 50 6.36 0.35 0.04
C THR A 50 5.00 0.86 0.46
N ILE A 51 4.39 0.25 1.48
CA ILE A 51 3.31 0.91 2.23
C ILE A 51 3.79 1.18 3.66
N LEU A 52 3.69 2.44 4.08
CA LEU A 52 4.08 2.92 5.41
C LEU A 52 2.83 3.26 6.20
N SER A 53 2.80 2.85 7.46
CA SER A 53 1.72 3.11 8.40
C SER A 53 2.26 3.12 9.84
N PRO A 54 1.47 3.50 10.87
CA PRO A 54 1.95 3.54 12.24
C PRO A 54 2.61 2.23 12.71
N GLY A 55 3.94 2.24 12.84
CA GLY A 55 4.73 1.13 13.36
C GLY A 55 5.04 0.02 12.36
N GLU A 56 4.76 0.21 11.07
CA GLU A 56 4.92 -0.85 10.07
C GLU A 56 5.23 -0.31 8.67
N ASP A 57 6.31 -0.83 8.09
CA ASP A 57 6.70 -0.64 6.69
C ASP A 57 6.65 -2.01 5.98
N HIS A 58 5.89 -2.08 4.89
CA HIS A 58 5.79 -3.30 4.07
C HIS A 58 6.39 -3.07 2.71
N HIS A 59 7.14 -4.07 2.24
CA HIS A 59 7.66 -4.09 0.89
C HIS A 59 7.03 -5.21 0.07
N GLY A 60 7.02 -5.04 -1.24
CA GLY A 60 6.54 -6.05 -2.16
C GLY A 60 6.68 -5.62 -3.61
N CYS A 61 6.00 -6.34 -4.49
CA CYS A 61 5.87 -5.96 -5.89
C CYS A 61 4.42 -5.58 -6.22
N TYR A 62 4.26 -4.78 -7.27
CA TYR A 62 2.94 -4.39 -7.77
C TYR A 62 2.85 -4.58 -9.29
N VAL A 63 1.62 -4.75 -9.76
CA VAL A 63 1.26 -4.70 -11.18
C VAL A 63 0.05 -3.80 -11.32
N SER A 64 0.18 -2.76 -12.13
CA SER A 64 -0.91 -1.83 -12.46
C SER A 64 -1.51 -2.15 -13.83
N ALA A 65 -2.84 -2.10 -13.94
CA ALA A 65 -3.54 -2.23 -15.21
C ALA A 65 -3.41 -0.98 -16.10
N THR A 66 -2.96 0.14 -15.53
CA THR A 66 -2.74 1.42 -16.20
C THR A 66 -1.30 1.88 -15.96
N GLU A 67 -0.84 2.83 -16.78
CA GLU A 67 0.36 3.60 -16.45
C GLU A 67 0.24 4.22 -15.04
N VAL A 68 1.38 4.44 -14.38
CA VAL A 68 1.45 4.97 -13.01
C VAL A 68 2.23 6.28 -13.05
N THR A 69 1.50 7.38 -13.24
CA THR A 69 2.04 8.74 -13.23
C THR A 69 1.06 9.70 -12.57
N VAL A 70 1.48 10.93 -12.30
CA VAL A 70 0.59 11.99 -11.78
C VAL A 70 -0.55 12.30 -12.74
N ASP A 71 -0.26 12.34 -14.05
CA ASP A 71 -1.25 12.65 -15.09
C ASP A 71 -2.15 11.46 -15.45
N ALA A 72 -1.70 10.23 -15.16
CA ALA A 72 -2.45 9.00 -15.33
C ALA A 72 -2.38 8.17 -14.03
N PRO A 73 -3.14 8.54 -12.99
CA PRO A 73 -3.07 7.85 -11.72
C PRO A 73 -3.59 6.40 -11.82
N PRO A 74 -3.04 5.48 -11.02
CA PRO A 74 -3.40 4.07 -11.06
C PRO A 74 -4.88 3.85 -10.74
N ARG A 75 -5.58 3.04 -11.55
CA ARG A 75 -7.01 2.71 -11.34
C ARG A 75 -7.24 1.33 -10.74
N HIS A 76 -6.43 0.35 -11.11
CA HIS A 76 -6.57 -1.02 -10.62
C HIS A 76 -5.18 -1.64 -10.49
N VAL A 77 -4.81 -2.00 -9.26
CA VAL A 77 -3.45 -2.44 -8.95
C VAL A 77 -3.49 -3.66 -8.04
N ALA A 78 -2.73 -4.68 -8.43
CA ALA A 78 -2.44 -5.82 -7.58
C ALA A 78 -1.09 -5.60 -6.90
N PHE A 79 -1.07 -5.77 -5.57
CA PHE A 79 0.12 -5.74 -4.74
C PHE A 79 0.32 -7.11 -4.11
N MET A 80 1.57 -7.57 -4.09
CA MET A 80 1.97 -8.77 -3.39
C MET A 80 3.08 -8.42 -2.41
N SER A 81 2.79 -8.52 -1.12
CA SER A 81 3.79 -8.27 -0.09
C SER A 81 4.85 -9.37 -0.14
N TRP A 82 6.09 -9.01 0.12
CA TRP A 82 7.12 -10.00 0.40
C TRP A 82 6.89 -10.62 1.79
N PRO A 83 7.47 -11.82 2.05
CA PRO A 83 7.40 -12.44 3.36
C PRO A 83 7.88 -11.50 4.47
N SER A 84 7.02 -11.21 5.45
CA SER A 84 7.35 -10.43 6.65
C SER A 84 6.70 -11.04 7.88
N SER A 85 7.17 -10.65 9.09
CA SER A 85 6.60 -11.09 10.36
C SER A 85 5.09 -10.85 10.45
N ASP A 86 4.61 -9.84 9.77
CA ASP A 86 3.25 -9.33 9.93
C ASP A 86 2.23 -10.13 9.11
N TRP A 87 2.74 -10.99 8.23
CA TRP A 87 1.99 -11.94 7.43
C TRP A 87 2.41 -13.38 7.74
N GLY A 88 2.99 -13.62 8.93
CA GLY A 88 3.41 -14.95 9.36
C GLY A 88 4.58 -15.50 8.55
N SER A 89 5.51 -14.64 8.15
CA SER A 89 6.63 -14.94 7.25
C SER A 89 6.16 -15.48 5.89
N ASN A 90 5.05 -14.93 5.39
CA ASN A 90 4.42 -15.34 4.14
C ASN A 90 3.90 -14.10 3.37
N VAL A 91 3.35 -14.30 2.17
CA VAL A 91 2.89 -13.22 1.28
C VAL A 91 1.41 -12.93 1.48
N ALA A 92 1.04 -11.66 1.49
CA ALA A 92 -0.34 -11.18 1.40
C ALA A 92 -0.58 -10.53 0.03
N ALA A 93 -1.78 -10.72 -0.51
CA ALA A 93 -2.18 -10.06 -1.75
C ALA A 93 -3.21 -8.98 -1.45
N HIS A 94 -2.98 -7.78 -1.99
CA HIS A 94 -3.92 -6.67 -1.94
C HIS A 94 -4.30 -6.29 -3.36
N THR A 95 -5.60 -6.19 -3.66
CA THR A 95 -6.06 -5.59 -4.91
C THR A 95 -6.77 -4.29 -4.59
N LEU A 96 -6.24 -3.18 -5.06
CA LEU A 96 -6.84 -1.86 -4.87
C LEU A 96 -7.46 -1.38 -6.17
N THR A 97 -8.68 -0.86 -6.08
CA THR A 97 -9.37 -0.18 -7.17
C THR A 97 -9.65 1.26 -6.76
N PHE A 98 -9.18 2.21 -7.55
CA PHE A 98 -9.30 3.65 -7.30
C PHE A 98 -10.34 4.27 -8.23
N ALA A 99 -11.29 4.99 -7.64
CA ALA A 99 -12.21 5.87 -8.32
C ALA A 99 -11.63 7.30 -8.27
N ALA A 100 -10.71 7.61 -9.19
CA ALA A 100 -9.94 8.86 -9.20
C ALA A 100 -10.83 10.11 -9.08
N ASP A 101 -11.95 10.15 -9.80
CA ASP A 101 -12.86 11.30 -9.80
C ASP A 101 -13.51 11.54 -8.42
N ALA A 102 -13.68 10.49 -7.62
CA ALA A 102 -14.23 10.57 -6.26
C ALA A 102 -13.14 10.68 -5.18
N GLY A 103 -11.87 10.46 -5.54
CA GLY A 103 -10.77 10.26 -4.59
C GLY A 103 -10.97 9.05 -3.69
N ALA A 104 -11.78 8.06 -4.10
CA ALA A 104 -12.14 6.91 -3.28
C ALA A 104 -11.40 5.64 -3.73
N PHE A 105 -11.22 4.68 -2.84
CA PHE A 105 -10.69 3.36 -3.18
C PHE A 105 -11.40 2.22 -2.46
N THR A 106 -11.40 1.05 -3.09
CA THR A 106 -11.70 -0.23 -2.45
C THR A 106 -10.46 -1.10 -2.45
N GLN A 107 -10.34 -1.95 -1.44
CA GLN A 107 -9.25 -2.89 -1.28
C GLN A 107 -9.80 -4.27 -0.92
N GLU A 108 -9.31 -5.28 -1.63
CA GLU A 108 -9.47 -6.68 -1.26
C GLU A 108 -8.14 -7.22 -0.73
N LEU A 109 -8.11 -7.63 0.54
CA LEU A 109 -6.97 -8.32 1.15
C LEU A 109 -7.21 -9.84 1.15
N ARG A 110 -6.22 -10.59 0.66
CA ARG A 110 -6.14 -12.05 0.78
C ARG A 110 -4.91 -12.42 1.61
N LEU A 111 -5.15 -13.15 2.69
CA LEU A 111 -4.11 -13.63 3.58
C LEU A 111 -3.67 -15.05 3.17
N PRO A 112 -2.41 -15.42 3.45
CA PRO A 112 -1.96 -16.77 3.23
C PRO A 112 -2.84 -17.75 4.02
N SER A 113 -3.34 -18.79 3.34
CA SER A 113 -4.19 -19.84 3.90
C SER A 113 -5.55 -19.37 4.46
N ASP A 114 -5.98 -18.12 4.24
CA ASP A 114 -7.34 -17.66 4.51
C ASP A 114 -8.14 -17.62 3.20
N ALA A 115 -9.20 -18.42 3.13
CA ALA A 115 -10.06 -18.47 1.96
C ALA A 115 -10.99 -17.25 1.84
N VAL A 116 -11.16 -16.47 2.91
CA VAL A 116 -12.12 -15.36 2.98
C VAL A 116 -11.41 -14.02 2.73
N PRO A 117 -11.68 -13.35 1.60
CA PRO A 117 -11.13 -12.02 1.35
C PRO A 117 -11.67 -11.00 2.34
N ARG A 118 -10.85 -10.01 2.68
CA ARG A 118 -11.20 -8.92 3.61
C ARG A 118 -11.33 -7.62 2.84
N ALA A 119 -12.57 -7.14 2.74
CA ALA A 119 -12.86 -5.87 2.09
C ALA A 119 -12.53 -4.69 3.02
N GLN A 120 -11.85 -3.70 2.45
CA GLN A 120 -11.50 -2.43 3.06
C GLN A 120 -11.81 -1.32 2.06
N HIS A 121 -12.05 -0.10 2.53
CA HIS A 121 -12.26 1.04 1.64
C HIS A 121 -11.93 2.35 2.35
N GLY A 122 -11.78 3.39 1.54
CA GLY A 122 -11.46 4.72 2.04
C GLY A 122 -11.27 5.73 0.92
N TYR A 123 -10.46 6.74 1.21
CA TYR A 123 -10.09 7.80 0.27
C TYR A 123 -8.59 7.82 0.04
N ALA A 124 -8.21 8.18 -1.18
CA ALA A 124 -6.83 8.29 -1.61
C ALA A 124 -6.61 9.67 -2.26
N GLU A 125 -5.47 10.27 -1.98
CA GLU A 125 -5.00 11.48 -2.66
C GLU A 125 -3.56 11.26 -3.13
N PRO A 126 -3.21 11.67 -4.37
CA PRO A 126 -1.83 11.72 -4.80
C PRO A 126 -1.01 12.67 -3.92
N VAL A 127 0.20 12.27 -3.56
CA VAL A 127 1.17 13.15 -2.90
C VAL A 127 1.98 13.87 -4.00
N PRO A 128 2.06 15.22 -3.98
CA PRO A 128 2.91 15.97 -4.90
C PRO A 128 4.39 15.62 -4.76
N GLU A 129 5.18 15.81 -5.82
CA GLU A 129 6.64 15.63 -5.81
C GLU A 129 7.06 14.23 -5.29
N ALA A 130 6.33 13.21 -5.75
CA ALA A 130 6.51 11.82 -5.34
C ALA A 130 7.97 11.33 -5.48
N GLU A 131 8.69 11.81 -6.48
CA GLU A 131 10.09 11.49 -6.75
C GLU A 131 11.07 11.97 -5.67
N GLN A 132 10.66 12.91 -4.82
CA GLN A 132 11.49 13.49 -3.76
C GLN A 132 11.27 12.82 -2.39
N ILE A 133 10.35 11.85 -2.29
CA ILE A 133 10.02 11.23 -1.00
C ILE A 133 11.20 10.39 -0.47
N ASP A 134 11.68 10.72 0.73
CA ASP A 134 12.63 9.89 1.47
C ASP A 134 11.88 8.89 2.34
N VAL A 135 11.68 7.69 1.80
CA VAL A 135 10.99 6.60 2.50
C VAL A 135 11.73 6.15 3.76
N THR A 136 13.02 6.43 3.88
CA THR A 136 13.83 6.06 5.05
C THR A 136 13.60 6.96 6.27
N ALA A 137 12.96 8.12 6.08
CA ALA A 137 12.51 8.98 7.18
C ALA A 137 11.43 8.30 8.05
N GLY A 138 10.76 7.28 7.50
CA GLY A 138 9.75 6.48 8.18
C GLY A 138 8.40 7.21 8.35
N TRP A 139 7.42 6.45 8.82
CA TRP A 139 6.03 6.91 8.91
C TRP A 139 5.86 8.24 9.66
N THR A 140 6.45 8.39 10.84
CA THR A 140 6.20 9.57 11.70
C THR A 140 6.59 10.88 11.02
N GLU A 141 7.75 10.91 10.39
CA GLU A 141 8.24 12.12 9.73
C GLU A 141 7.50 12.37 8.41
N LEU A 142 7.26 11.33 7.61
CA LEU A 142 6.51 11.47 6.35
C LEU A 142 5.05 11.87 6.58
N ARG A 143 4.42 11.33 7.62
CA ARG A 143 3.06 11.73 8.02
C ARG A 143 2.99 13.20 8.38
N ARG A 144 4.02 13.74 9.05
CA ARG A 144 4.13 15.18 9.37
C ARG A 144 4.39 16.00 8.10
N ALA A 145 5.29 15.55 7.24
CA ALA A 145 5.63 16.25 5.99
C ALA A 145 4.43 16.40 5.04
N HIS A 146 3.48 15.47 5.09
CA HIS A 146 2.28 15.47 4.26
C HIS A 146 0.98 15.76 5.05
N ASP A 147 1.08 16.50 6.17
CA ASP A 147 -0.07 16.76 7.04
C ASP A 147 -1.25 17.41 6.31
N ASP A 148 -0.99 18.35 5.40
CA ASP A 148 -2.02 19.01 4.59
C ASP A 148 -2.82 18.02 3.72
N VAL A 149 -2.15 17.02 3.13
CA VAL A 149 -2.79 15.98 2.31
C VAL A 149 -3.67 15.10 3.19
N PHE A 150 -3.19 14.70 4.37
CA PHE A 150 -3.97 13.91 5.31
C PHE A 150 -5.13 14.71 5.93
N ALA A 151 -4.97 16.00 6.15
CA ALA A 151 -6.03 16.90 6.60
C ALA A 151 -7.15 17.02 5.54
N ALA A 152 -6.79 17.13 4.25
CA ALA A 152 -7.76 17.13 3.16
C ALA A 152 -8.54 15.79 3.08
N LEU A 153 -7.84 14.66 3.23
CA LEU A 153 -8.48 13.34 3.31
C LEU A 153 -9.45 13.25 4.51
N ALA A 154 -9.05 13.75 5.68
CA ALA A 154 -9.91 13.76 6.86
C ALA A 154 -11.16 14.63 6.66
N ALA A 155 -11.03 15.81 6.05
CA ALA A 155 -12.15 16.68 5.72
C ALA A 155 -13.12 16.01 4.73
N ARG A 156 -12.61 15.30 3.72
CA ARG A 156 -13.41 14.54 2.76
C ARG A 156 -14.24 13.44 3.44
N VAL A 157 -13.63 12.70 4.37
CA VAL A 157 -14.33 11.69 5.18
C VAL A 157 -15.46 12.34 5.98
N ALA A 158 -15.19 13.47 6.65
CA ALA A 158 -16.18 14.18 7.44
C ALA A 158 -17.35 14.72 6.59
N ALA A 159 -17.07 15.24 5.39
CA ALA A 159 -18.09 15.74 4.47
C ALA A 159 -19.01 14.64 3.91
N THR A 160 -18.56 13.38 3.90
CA THR A 160 -19.33 12.25 3.38
C THR A 160 -20.06 11.46 4.46
N ALA A 161 -19.79 11.75 5.74
CA ALA A 161 -20.53 11.16 6.84
C ALA A 161 -21.98 11.66 6.83
N PRO A 162 -23.00 10.79 6.97
CA PRO A 162 -24.38 11.24 7.06
C PRO A 162 -24.53 12.18 8.27
N ALA A 163 -25.22 13.31 8.08
CA ALA A 163 -25.62 14.16 9.20
C ALA A 163 -26.47 13.31 10.14
N GLY A 164 -25.95 13.08 11.35
CA GLY A 164 -26.62 12.31 12.39
C GLY A 164 -27.90 12.98 12.90
#